data_AF-A0A7V0RJC1-F1
#
_entry.id   AF-A0A7V0RJC1-F1
#
_cell.length_a   1.000
_cell.length_b   1.000
_cell.length_c   1.000
_cell.angle_alpha   90.00
_cell.angle_beta   90.00
_cell.angle_gamma   90.00
#
_symmetry.space_group_name_H-M   'P 1'
#
loop_
_entity.id
_entity.type
_entity.pdbx_description
1 polymer ?
#
loop_
_entity_poly.entity_id
_entity_poly.type
_entity_poly.pdbx_seq_one_letter_code
_entity_poly.pdbx_strand_id
1 'polypeptide(L)' 'MAKSAKKAAPEPEPEPGDIPFMQRLLDNPFILLFIGVTVPTLIYLVWGVVEVAQIPLAK' A
#
# COMPACT_ATOMS: atom_id res chain seq x y z
N MET A 1 -3.50 16.40 -52.48
CA MET A 1 -4.49 15.36 -52.10
C MET A 1 -4.51 15.29 -50.59
N ALA A 2 -5.62 15.69 -49.99
CA ALA A 2 -5.79 15.86 -48.56
C ALA A 2 -5.65 14.52 -47.83
N LYS A 3 -4.64 14.42 -46.96
CA LYS A 3 -4.56 13.34 -45.98
C LYS A 3 -5.68 13.60 -44.98
N SER A 4 -6.79 12.91 -45.21
CA SER A 4 -8.00 12.96 -44.40
C SER A 4 -7.63 12.89 -42.92
N ALA A 5 -8.00 13.93 -42.19
CA ALA A 5 -7.96 13.98 -40.75
C ALA A 5 -8.87 12.86 -40.23
N LYS A 6 -8.27 11.69 -39.97
CA LYS A 6 -8.89 10.67 -39.14
C LYS A 6 -8.91 11.25 -37.73
N LYS A 7 -9.96 12.02 -37.44
CA LYS A 7 -10.30 12.44 -36.09
C LYS A 7 -10.33 11.18 -35.24
N ALA A 8 -9.32 11.02 -34.40
CA ALA A 8 -9.29 9.99 -33.39
C ALA A 8 -10.58 10.15 -32.58
N ALA A 9 -11.40 9.10 -32.57
CA ALA A 9 -12.52 9.04 -31.65
C ALA A 9 -11.97 9.23 -30.22
N PRO A 10 -12.71 9.89 -29.31
CA PRO A 10 -12.30 9.90 -27.91
C PRO A 10 -12.19 8.44 -27.47
N GLU A 11 -10.97 8.02 -27.08
CA GLU A 11 -10.80 6.75 -26.38
C GLU A 11 -11.68 6.82 -25.13
N PRO A 12 -12.45 5.76 -24.80
CA PRO A 12 -13.25 5.76 -23.60
C PRO A 12 -12.29 5.96 -22.43
N GLU A 13 -12.44 7.08 -21.71
CA GLU A 13 -11.69 7.28 -20.48
C GLU A 13 -12.04 6.13 -19.52
N PRO A 14 -11.05 5.49 -18.87
CA PRO A 14 -11.32 4.38 -17.99
C PRO A 14 -12.30 4.83 -16.91
N GLU A 15 -13.49 4.23 -16.91
CA GLU A 15 -14.54 4.51 -15.93
C GLU A 15 -13.97 4.22 -14.51
N PRO A 16 -14.17 5.12 -13.53
CA PRO A 16 -13.59 4.98 -12.18
C PRO A 16 -13.87 3.65 -11.47
N GLY A 17 -14.85 2.87 -11.93
CA GLY A 17 -15.25 1.58 -11.38
C GLY A 17 -14.29 0.41 -11.63
N ASP A 18 -13.37 0.52 -12.58
CA ASP A 18 -12.55 -0.62 -13.04
C ASP A 18 -11.25 -0.84 -12.25
N ILE A 19 -10.90 0.06 -11.32
CA ILE A 19 -9.62 -0.04 -10.60
C ILE A 19 -9.71 -1.16 -9.53
N PRO A 20 -8.89 -2.22 -9.63
CA PRO A 20 -8.79 -3.30 -8.66
C PRO A 20 -8.54 -2.78 -7.24
N PHE A 21 -9.19 -3.41 -6.25
CA PHE A 21 -9.03 -3.07 -4.84
C PHE A 21 -7.57 -3.06 -4.37
N MET A 22 -6.78 -4.03 -4.83
CA MET A 22 -5.37 -4.13 -4.45
C MET A 22 -4.54 -2.96 -5.00
N GLN A 23 -4.87 -2.46 -6.20
CA GLN A 23 -4.22 -1.25 -6.73
C GLN A 23 -4.56 -0.04 -5.87
N ARG A 24 -5.84 0.19 -5.55
CA ARG A 24 -6.25 1.30 -4.66
C ARG A 24 -5.59 1.25 -3.28
N LEU A 25 -5.37 0.06 -2.74
CA LEU A 25 -4.70 -0.13 -1.45
C LEU A 25 -3.21 0.26 -1.51
N LEU A 26 -2.53 -0.12 -2.60
CA LEU A 26 -1.12 0.17 -2.84
C LEU A 26 -0.87 1.56 -3.45
N ASP A 27 -1.90 2.22 -4.00
CA ASP A 27 -1.79 3.57 -4.55
C ASP A 27 -1.90 4.66 -3.46
N ASN A 28 -2.31 4.30 -2.24
CA ASN A 28 -2.39 5.22 -1.11
C ASN A 28 -1.08 5.23 -0.29
N PRO A 29 -0.24 6.28 -0.40
CA PRO A 29 1.05 6.34 0.28
C PRO A 29 0.92 6.33 1.81
N PHE A 30 -0.17 6.83 2.37
CA PHE A 30 -0.39 6.81 3.82
C PHE A 30 -0.69 5.41 4.34
N ILE A 31 -1.41 4.59 3.58
CA ILE A 31 -1.68 3.19 3.95
C ILE A 31 -0.38 2.39 3.89
N LEU A 32 0.39 2.55 2.83
CA LEU A 32 1.72 1.94 2.69
C LEU A 32 2.66 2.35 3.83
N LEU A 33 2.71 3.65 4.16
CA LEU A 33 3.51 4.15 5.28
C LEU A 33 3.02 3.56 6.61
N PHE A 34 1.71 3.58 6.84
CA PHE A 34 1.12 3.07 8.07
C PHE A 34 1.47 1.60 8.28
N ILE A 35 1.28 0.75 7.27
CA ILE A 35 1.64 -0.67 7.34
C ILE A 35 3.16 -0.82 7.49
N GLY A 36 3.94 -0.04 6.74
CA GLY A 36 5.41 -0.08 6.76
C GLY A 36 6.02 0.27 8.11
N VAL A 37 5.38 1.14 8.90
CA VAL A 37 5.82 1.47 10.27
C VAL A 37 5.16 0.53 11.28
N THR A 38 3.85 0.32 11.20
CA THR A 38 3.08 -0.41 12.22
C THR A 38 3.50 -1.87 12.30
N VAL A 39 3.71 -2.54 11.16
CA VAL A 39 4.09 -3.96 11.15
C VAL A 39 5.42 -4.21 11.88
N PRO A 40 6.55 -3.58 11.52
CA PRO A 40 7.80 -3.79 12.25
C PRO A 40 7.69 -3.28 13.69
N THR A 41 7.00 -2.18 13.95
CA THR A 41 6.81 -1.68 15.33
C THR A 41 6.13 -2.73 16.21
N LEU A 42 5.03 -3.35 15.76
CA LEU A 42 4.34 -4.37 16.53
C LEU A 42 5.19 -5.64 16.71
N ILE A 43 5.89 -6.06 15.66
CA ILE A 43 6.80 -7.22 15.73
C ILE A 43 7.87 -6.99 16.79
N TYR A 44 8.59 -5.86 16.72
CA TYR A 44 9.65 -5.55 17.67
C TYR A 44 9.13 -5.26 19.07
N LEU A 45 7.94 -4.66 19.20
CA LEU A 45 7.29 -4.46 20.49
C LEU A 45 7.04 -5.81 21.18
N VAL A 46 6.35 -6.73 20.49
CA VAL A 46 6.04 -8.05 21.04
C VAL A 46 7.31 -8.82 21.35
N TRP A 47 8.29 -8.81 20.43
CA TRP A 47 9.58 -9.44 20.66
C TRP A 47 10.27 -8.87 21.91
N GLY A 48 10.34 -7.54 22.02
CA GLY A 48 10.97 -6.87 23.18
C GLY A 48 10.26 -7.19 24.48
N VAL A 49 8.93 -7.31 24.48
CA VAL A 49 8.17 -7.72 25.67
C VAL A 49 8.51 -9.16 26.07
N VAL A 50 8.58 -10.09 25.11
CA VAL A 50 8.99 -11.47 25.38
C VAL A 50 10.41 -11.52 25.95
N GLU A 51 11.34 -10.76 25.36
CA GLU A 51 12.74 -10.67 25.82
C GLU A 51 12.79 -10.22 27.30
N VAL A 52 12.08 -9.15 27.65
CA VAL A 52 12.04 -8.63 29.02
C VAL A 52 11.38 -9.62 29.99
N ALA A 53 10.30 -10.29 29.57
CA ALA A 53 9.61 -11.27 30.40
C ALA A 53 10.46 -12.51 30.70
N GLN A 54 11.44 -12.82 29.84
CA GLN A 54 12.36 -13.94 30.01
C GLN A 54 13.60 -13.59 30.85
N ILE A 55 13.82 -12.32 31.20
CA ILE A 55 14.95 -11.92 32.04
C ILE A 55 14.74 -12.52 33.45
N PRO A 56 15.66 -13.38 33.92
CA PRO A 56 15.56 -13.93 35.26
C PRO A 56 15.82 -12.83 36.29
N LEU A 57 14.90 -12.69 37.24
CA LEU A 57 15.07 -11.78 38.37
C LEU A 57 16.20 -12.28 39.25
N ALA A 58 17.16 -11.40 39.57
CA ALA A 58 18.25 -11.73 40.48
C ALA A 58 17.71 -12.17 41.84
N LYS A 59 18.37 -13.19 42.43
CA LYS A 59 17.99 -13.82 43.70
C LYS A 59 18.12 -12.86 44.87
#